data_AF-A0A640KPE8-F1
#
_entry.id   AF-A0A640KPE8-F1
#
_cell.length_a   1.000
_cell.length_b   1.000
_cell.length_c   1.000
_cell.angle_alpha   90.00
_cell.angle_beta   90.00
_cell.angle_gamma   90.00
#
_symmetry.space_group_name_H-M   'P 1'
#
loop_
_entity.id
_entity.type
_entity.pdbx_description
1 polymer ?
#
loop_
_entity_poly.entity_id
_entity_poly.type
_entity_poly.pdbx_seq_one_letter_code
_entity_poly.pdbx_strand_id
1 'polypeptide(L)'
;MSEGGKRRKVYGFKAERQAFFSKNVRQAFLEEGRKRKDEESARMEAYRKLCKEEGIVSKRLEDYDRTRKAAKENLSNTLEQIDYDQSLTNTEKKKRKYNMKRKFAATTVNDLIDKQQKHYSAVSGMEEVQRRHQQEREEKQKAYQEREREKKSRVQARKSRNALFAKRTKKGQPVMASRMESLLQKISRQ
;
A
#
# COMPACT_ATOMS: atom_id res chain seq x y z
N MET A 1 -33.88 -1.40 -52.51
CA MET A 1 -34.09 -2.15 -51.25
C MET A 1 -33.78 -1.20 -50.10
N SER A 2 -34.81 -0.55 -49.54
CA SER A 2 -34.67 0.46 -48.48
C SER A 2 -34.34 -0.24 -47.16
N GLU A 3 -33.20 0.10 -46.57
CA GLU A 3 -32.80 -0.39 -45.25
C GLU A 3 -33.88 -0.03 -44.23
N GLY A 4 -34.54 -1.06 -43.69
CA GLY A 4 -35.56 -0.91 -42.67
C GLY A 4 -35.03 -0.13 -41.47
N GLY A 5 -35.52 1.10 -41.32
CA GLY A 5 -35.15 1.98 -40.22
C GLY A 5 -35.34 1.28 -38.87
N LYS A 6 -34.25 1.16 -38.11
CA LYS A 6 -34.27 0.65 -36.73
C LYS A 6 -35.25 1.49 -35.92
N ARG A 7 -36.48 1.00 -35.71
CA ARG A 7 -37.47 1.62 -34.83
C ARG A 7 -36.83 1.84 -33.46
N ARG A 8 -36.77 3.10 -32.99
CA ARG A 8 -36.26 3.42 -31.64
C ARG A 8 -37.11 2.67 -30.62
N LYS A 9 -36.49 1.87 -29.75
CA LYS A 9 -37.18 1.23 -28.62
C LYS A 9 -37.72 2.34 -27.71
N VAL A 10 -39.04 2.44 -27.62
CA VAL A 10 -39.72 3.37 -26.72
C VAL A 10 -39.79 2.70 -25.35
N TYR A 11 -38.97 3.14 -24.41
CA TYR A 11 -39.03 2.68 -23.02
C TYR A 11 -40.15 3.42 -22.31
N GLY A 12 -41.19 2.70 -21.90
CA GLY A 12 -42.43 3.27 -21.34
C GLY A 12 -42.21 3.96 -19.99
N PHE A 13 -41.27 3.47 -19.18
CA PHE A 13 -41.02 3.97 -17.83
C PHE A 13 -39.81 4.92 -17.75
N LYS A 14 -39.91 5.95 -16.89
CA LYS A 14 -38.81 6.93 -16.67
C LYS A 14 -37.52 6.25 -16.20
N ALA A 15 -37.63 5.25 -15.34
CA ALA A 15 -36.50 4.47 -14.82
C ALA A 15 -35.77 3.70 -15.95
N GLU A 16 -36.52 3.09 -16.86
CA GLU A 16 -35.94 2.36 -18.01
C GLU A 16 -35.26 3.30 -19.00
N ARG A 17 -35.85 4.48 -19.25
CA ARG A 17 -35.22 5.54 -20.06
C ARG A 17 -33.89 6.00 -19.46
N GLN A 18 -33.84 6.20 -18.15
CA GLN A 18 -32.62 6.61 -17.45
C GLN A 18 -31.55 5.50 -17.44
N ALA A 19 -31.96 4.25 -17.22
CA ALA A 19 -31.06 3.09 -17.27
C ALA A 19 -30.47 2.91 -18.69
N PHE A 20 -31.29 3.08 -19.72
CA PHE A 20 -30.83 3.00 -21.12
C PHE A 20 -29.88 4.16 -21.47
N PHE A 21 -30.24 5.39 -21.10
CA PHE A 21 -29.38 6.56 -21.32
C PHE A 21 -28.03 6.38 -20.63
N SER A 22 -28.02 6.02 -19.34
CA SER A 22 -26.77 5.80 -18.60
C SER A 22 -25.93 4.66 -19.19
N LYS A 23 -26.56 3.60 -19.72
CA LYS A 23 -25.87 2.51 -20.42
C LYS A 23 -25.22 2.99 -21.71
N ASN A 24 -25.92 3.78 -22.53
CA ASN A 24 -25.40 4.30 -23.78
C ASN A 24 -24.27 5.32 -23.55
N VAL A 25 -24.43 6.24 -22.61
CA VAL A 25 -23.38 7.20 -22.25
C VAL A 25 -22.14 6.46 -21.75
N ARG A 26 -22.31 5.45 -20.89
CA ARG A 26 -21.19 4.61 -20.42
C ARG A 26 -20.52 3.87 -21.57
N GLN A 27 -21.29 3.34 -22.51
CA GLN A 27 -20.74 2.63 -23.66
C GLN A 27 -19.95 3.57 -24.58
N ALA A 28 -20.52 4.74 -24.92
CA ALA A 28 -19.86 5.77 -25.71
C ALA A 28 -18.56 6.24 -25.05
N PHE A 29 -18.57 6.48 -23.73
CA PHE A 29 -17.38 6.84 -22.96
C PHE A 29 -16.29 5.75 -23.04
N LEU A 30 -16.67 4.47 -22.97
CA LEU A 30 -15.71 3.37 -23.07
C LEU A 30 -15.16 3.21 -24.50
N GLU A 31 -15.98 3.45 -25.53
CA GLU A 31 -15.55 3.43 -26.93
C GLU A 31 -14.61 4.59 -27.24
N GLU A 32 -14.93 5.79 -26.76
CA GLU A 32 -14.06 6.96 -26.87
C GLU A 32 -12.74 6.73 -26.14
N GLY A 33 -12.75 6.15 -24.94
CA GLY A 33 -11.53 5.79 -24.22
C GLY A 33 -10.65 4.77 -24.97
N ARG A 34 -11.26 3.80 -25.69
CA ARG A 34 -10.50 2.89 -26.57
C ARG A 34 -9.86 3.63 -27.73
N LYS A 35 -10.62 4.49 -28.42
CA LYS A 35 -10.09 5.33 -29.51
C LYS A 35 -8.90 6.18 -29.03
N ARG A 36 -9.04 6.87 -27.90
CA ARG A 36 -7.96 7.67 -27.30
C ARG A 36 -6.71 6.84 -26.98
N LYS A 37 -6.88 5.59 -26.54
CA LYS A 37 -5.76 4.67 -26.25
C LYS A 37 -5.06 4.21 -27.52
N ASP A 38 -5.81 3.92 -28.57
CA ASP A 38 -5.26 3.55 -29.87
C ASP A 38 -4.51 4.74 -30.48
N GLU A 39 -5.07 5.95 -30.39
CA GLU A 39 -4.43 7.20 -30.80
C GLU A 39 -3.16 7.51 -29.98
N GLU A 40 -3.18 7.32 -28.66
CA GLU A 40 -1.99 7.45 -27.82
C GLU A 40 -0.91 6.45 -28.21
N SER A 41 -1.28 5.18 -28.46
CA SER A 41 -0.34 4.14 -28.88
C SER A 41 0.29 4.50 -30.24
N ALA A 42 -0.53 4.95 -31.20
CA ALA A 42 -0.05 5.42 -32.50
C ALA A 42 0.89 6.62 -32.38
N ARG A 43 0.58 7.60 -31.51
CA ARG A 43 1.46 8.74 -31.23
C ARG A 43 2.81 8.30 -30.66
N MET A 44 2.81 7.36 -29.72
CA MET A 44 4.06 6.88 -29.12
C MET A 44 4.88 6.01 -30.08
N GLU A 45 4.24 5.25 -30.96
CA GLU A 45 4.93 4.52 -32.02
C GLU A 45 5.52 5.45 -33.08
N ALA A 46 4.80 6.49 -33.49
CA ALA A 46 5.33 7.54 -34.37
C ALA A 46 6.54 8.22 -33.72
N TYR A 47 6.45 8.56 -32.43
CA TYR A 47 7.57 9.14 -31.69
C TYR A 47 8.76 8.17 -31.56
N ARG A 48 8.51 6.87 -31.41
CA ARG A 48 9.56 5.84 -31.41
C ARG A 48 10.27 5.74 -32.77
N LYS A 49 9.54 5.87 -33.89
CA LYS A 49 10.15 5.90 -35.22
C LYS A 49 11.06 7.11 -35.38
N LEU A 50 10.60 8.30 -34.98
CA LEU A 50 11.41 9.52 -34.99
C LEU A 50 12.68 9.39 -34.15
N CYS A 51 12.56 8.92 -32.91
CA CYS A 51 13.72 8.71 -32.03
C CYS A 51 14.72 7.71 -32.63
N LYS A 52 14.23 6.68 -33.34
CA LYS A 52 15.08 5.68 -34.00
C LYS A 52 15.80 6.26 -35.21
N GLU A 53 15.12 7.09 -36.01
CA GLU A 53 15.72 7.80 -37.16
C GLU A 53 16.82 8.75 -36.70
N GLU A 54 16.64 9.41 -35.55
CA GLU A 54 17.63 10.31 -34.96
C GLU A 54 18.70 9.59 -34.11
N GLY A 55 18.54 8.29 -33.84
CA GLY A 55 19.45 7.51 -32.98
C GLY A 55 19.41 7.89 -31.49
N ILE A 56 18.33 8.53 -31.04
CA ILE A 56 18.17 9.04 -29.67
C ILE A 56 17.43 8.03 -28.79
N VAL A 57 17.95 7.79 -27.58
CA VAL A 57 17.23 7.05 -26.54
C VAL A 57 16.37 8.04 -25.73
N SER A 58 15.05 8.05 -25.99
CA SER A 58 14.14 8.96 -25.29
C SER A 58 13.71 8.39 -23.93
N LYS A 59 14.06 9.09 -22.86
CA LYS A 59 13.58 8.82 -21.50
C LYS A 59 12.05 8.79 -21.40
N ARG A 60 11.36 9.64 -22.19
CA ARG A 60 9.90 9.69 -22.23
C ARG A 60 9.28 8.39 -22.74
N LEU A 61 9.88 7.74 -23.75
CA LEU A 61 9.44 6.43 -24.23
C LEU A 61 9.64 5.34 -23.18
N GLU A 62 10.77 5.40 -22.47
CA GLU A 62 11.07 4.45 -21.40
C GLU A 62 10.06 4.56 -20.26
N ASP A 63 9.76 5.78 -19.80
CA ASP A 63 8.78 6.03 -18.75
C ASP A 63 7.36 5.59 -19.18
N TYR A 64 7.00 5.81 -20.44
CA TYR A 64 5.74 5.33 -21.01
C TYR A 64 5.66 3.79 -21.05
N ASP A 65 6.72 3.11 -21.49
CA ASP A 65 6.75 1.65 -21.54
C ASP A 65 6.75 1.05 -20.13
N ARG A 66 7.43 1.70 -19.18
CA ARG A 66 7.46 1.29 -17.77
C ARG A 66 6.08 1.41 -17.13
N THR A 67 5.42 2.54 -17.28
CA THR A 67 4.06 2.76 -16.75
C THR A 67 3.05 1.80 -17.40
N ARG A 68 3.14 1.57 -18.70
CA ARG A 68 2.32 0.58 -19.41
C ARG A 68 2.51 -0.85 -18.89
N LYS A 69 3.75 -1.28 -18.67
CA LYS A 69 4.08 -2.61 -18.11
C LYS A 69 3.56 -2.75 -16.67
N ALA A 70 3.86 -1.79 -15.81
CA ALA A 70 3.38 -1.76 -14.43
C ALA A 70 1.85 -1.81 -14.35
N ALA A 71 1.15 -1.09 -15.24
CA ALA A 71 -0.31 -1.11 -15.30
C ALA A 71 -0.85 -2.49 -15.70
N LYS A 72 -0.20 -3.18 -16.65
CA LYS A 72 -0.56 -4.54 -17.07
C LYS A 72 -0.33 -5.56 -15.96
N GLU A 73 0.78 -5.46 -15.26
CA GLU A 73 1.12 -6.31 -14.11
C GLU A 73 0.12 -6.10 -12.96
N ASN A 74 -0.17 -4.83 -12.62
CA ASN A 74 -1.19 -4.50 -11.63
C ASN A 74 -2.56 -5.09 -11.99
N LEU A 75 -2.96 -5.02 -13.27
CA LEU A 75 -4.20 -5.66 -13.72
C LEU A 75 -4.13 -7.19 -13.51
N SER A 76 -3.04 -7.84 -13.87
CA SER A 76 -2.87 -9.30 -13.70
C SER A 76 -3.02 -9.70 -12.24
N ASN A 77 -2.25 -9.05 -11.36
CA ASN A 77 -2.27 -9.31 -9.92
C ASN A 77 -3.67 -9.11 -9.33
N THR A 78 -4.38 -8.05 -9.76
CA THR A 78 -5.74 -7.79 -9.29
C THR A 78 -6.73 -8.84 -9.79
N LEU A 79 -6.56 -9.35 -11.02
CA LEU A 79 -7.40 -10.42 -11.57
C LEU A 79 -7.18 -11.74 -10.83
N GLU A 80 -5.94 -12.05 -10.46
CA GLU A 80 -5.58 -13.22 -9.65
C GLU A 80 -6.16 -13.12 -8.23
N GLN A 81 -6.05 -11.95 -7.59
CA GLN A 81 -6.69 -11.72 -6.28
C GLN A 81 -8.21 -11.97 -6.32
N ILE A 82 -8.89 -11.59 -7.41
CA ILE A 82 -10.33 -11.87 -7.58
C ILE A 82 -10.60 -13.38 -7.72
N ASP A 83 -9.67 -14.15 -8.29
CA ASP A 83 -9.82 -15.61 -8.35
C ASP A 83 -9.73 -16.25 -6.98
N TYR A 84 -8.75 -15.84 -6.18
CA TYR A 84 -8.52 -16.38 -4.86
C TYR A 84 -9.52 -15.89 -3.81
N ASP A 85 -10.24 -14.80 -4.07
CA ASP A 85 -11.25 -14.25 -3.15
C ASP A 85 -12.38 -15.25 -2.89
N GLN A 86 -12.41 -15.86 -1.70
CA GLN A 86 -13.43 -16.85 -1.33
C GLN A 86 -14.76 -16.22 -0.92
N SER A 87 -14.81 -14.90 -0.70
CA SER A 87 -16.05 -14.20 -0.32
C SER A 87 -17.01 -14.00 -1.49
N LEU A 88 -16.52 -14.07 -2.73
CA LEU A 88 -17.29 -13.80 -3.94
C LEU A 88 -17.78 -15.09 -4.59
N THR A 89 -19.01 -15.06 -5.09
CA THR A 89 -19.52 -16.12 -5.96
C THR A 89 -18.83 -16.11 -7.34
N ASN A 90 -18.84 -17.25 -8.04
CA ASN A 90 -18.24 -17.35 -9.37
C ASN A 90 -18.82 -16.36 -10.39
N THR A 91 -20.10 -16.02 -10.27
CA THR A 91 -20.78 -15.04 -11.15
C THR A 91 -20.29 -13.62 -10.88
N GLU A 92 -20.11 -13.26 -9.61
CA GLU A 92 -19.55 -11.98 -9.19
C GLU A 92 -18.08 -11.83 -9.58
N LYS A 93 -17.27 -12.88 -9.41
CA LYS A 93 -15.88 -12.92 -9.90
C LYS A 93 -15.82 -12.64 -11.40
N LYS A 94 -16.61 -13.36 -12.20
CA LYS A 94 -16.69 -13.15 -13.66
C LYS A 94 -17.07 -11.71 -14.00
N LYS A 95 -18.09 -11.16 -13.33
CA LYS A 95 -18.56 -9.77 -13.54
C LYS A 95 -17.48 -8.74 -13.17
N ARG A 96 -16.79 -8.93 -12.04
CA ARG A 96 -15.72 -8.05 -11.55
C ARG A 96 -14.53 -8.06 -12.50
N LYS A 97 -14.06 -9.24 -12.91
CA LYS A 97 -12.99 -9.40 -13.92
C LYS A 97 -13.35 -8.74 -15.25
N TYR A 98 -14.55 -8.98 -15.76
CA TYR A 98 -15.01 -8.38 -17.01
C TYR A 98 -15.01 -6.85 -16.92
N ASN A 99 -15.54 -6.29 -15.82
CA ASN A 99 -15.54 -4.85 -15.62
C ASN A 99 -14.13 -4.26 -15.51
N MET A 100 -13.19 -4.97 -14.87
CA MET A 100 -11.81 -4.52 -14.77
C MET A 100 -11.10 -4.52 -16.12
N LYS A 101 -11.19 -5.62 -16.88
CA LYS A 101 -10.65 -5.70 -18.25
C LYS A 101 -11.25 -4.61 -19.15
N ARG A 102 -12.56 -4.40 -19.06
CA ARG A 102 -13.27 -3.38 -19.87
C ARG A 102 -12.81 -1.96 -19.54
N LYS A 103 -12.62 -1.62 -18.27
CA LYS A 103 -12.10 -0.30 -17.87
C LYS A 103 -10.65 -0.12 -18.32
N PHE A 104 -9.80 -1.13 -18.08
CA PHE A 104 -8.39 -1.10 -18.49
C PHE A 104 -8.22 -0.95 -20.00
N ALA A 105 -9.10 -1.58 -20.79
CA ALA A 105 -9.09 -1.43 -22.24
C ALA A 105 -9.32 0.02 -22.71
N ALA A 106 -10.06 0.82 -21.93
CA ALA A 106 -10.40 2.20 -22.25
C ALA A 106 -9.53 3.24 -21.51
N THR A 107 -8.55 2.81 -20.72
CA THR A 107 -7.69 3.72 -19.94
C THR A 107 -6.36 3.92 -20.69
N THR A 108 -5.97 5.18 -20.87
CA THR A 108 -4.68 5.57 -21.48
C THR A 108 -3.56 5.60 -20.43
N VAL A 109 -2.30 5.63 -20.87
CA VAL A 109 -1.16 5.76 -19.94
C VAL A 109 -1.14 7.15 -19.33
N ASN A 110 -1.45 8.19 -20.11
CA ASN A 110 -1.62 9.54 -19.57
C ASN A 110 -2.70 9.61 -18.48
N ASP A 111 -3.85 8.96 -18.66
CA ASP A 111 -4.89 8.91 -17.61
C ASP A 111 -4.37 8.25 -16.32
N LEU A 112 -3.44 7.29 -16.42
CA LEU A 112 -2.83 6.65 -15.25
C LEU A 112 -1.84 7.58 -14.56
N ILE A 113 -1.04 8.30 -15.34
CA ILE A 113 -0.09 9.30 -14.83
C ILE A 113 -0.86 10.42 -14.14
N ASP A 114 -1.91 10.96 -14.76
CA ASP A 114 -2.75 12.02 -14.19
C ASP A 114 -3.43 11.58 -12.89
N LYS A 115 -3.83 10.29 -12.79
CA LYS A 115 -4.37 9.74 -11.53
C LYS A 115 -3.33 9.55 -10.45
N GLN A 116 -2.08 9.22 -10.82
CA GLN A 116 -0.98 9.05 -9.87
C GLN A 116 -0.44 10.40 -9.39
N GLN A 117 -0.40 11.39 -10.27
CA GLN A 117 -0.15 12.78 -9.94
C GLN A 117 -1.38 13.31 -9.19
N LYS A 118 -1.48 12.98 -7.90
CA LYS A 118 -2.46 13.61 -7.01
C LYS A 118 -2.26 15.12 -7.12
N HIS A 119 -3.14 15.80 -7.88
CA HIS A 119 -3.18 17.25 -7.85
C HIS A 119 -3.42 17.66 -6.40
N TYR A 120 -2.62 18.61 -5.89
CA TYR A 120 -2.72 19.12 -4.53
C TYR A 120 -4.15 19.66 -4.33
N SER A 121 -5.00 18.82 -3.75
CA SER A 121 -6.38 19.14 -3.42
C SER A 121 -6.49 19.23 -1.90
N ALA A 122 -7.54 19.89 -1.40
CA ALA A 122 -7.76 20.05 0.04
C ALA A 122 -7.71 18.70 0.81
N VAL A 123 -8.11 17.59 0.15
CA VAL A 123 -8.06 16.24 0.72
C VAL A 123 -6.62 15.71 0.81
N SER A 124 -5.76 16.02 -0.16
CA SER A 124 -4.34 15.64 -0.14
C SER A 124 -3.60 16.33 1.02
N GLY A 125 -3.92 17.59 1.31
CA GLY A 125 -3.35 18.30 2.46
C GLY A 125 -3.75 17.67 3.80
N MET A 126 -5.00 17.20 3.92
CA MET A 126 -5.46 16.50 5.12
C MET A 126 -4.77 15.13 5.32
N GLU A 127 -4.53 14.38 4.23
CA GLU A 127 -3.81 13.10 4.29
C GLU A 127 -2.36 13.29 4.78
N GLU A 128 -1.67 14.35 4.35
CA GLU A 128 -0.31 14.65 4.81
C GLU A 128 -0.27 15.00 6.30
N VAL A 129 -1.22 15.82 6.77
CA VAL A 129 -1.36 16.15 8.20
C VAL A 129 -1.65 14.89 9.03
N GLN A 130 -2.53 14.03 8.54
CA GLN A 130 -2.84 12.77 9.22
C GLN A 130 -1.63 11.83 9.29
N ARG A 131 -0.84 11.72 8.22
CA ARG A 131 0.41 10.95 8.23
C ARG A 131 1.41 11.50 9.22
N ARG A 132 1.59 12.83 9.29
CA ARG A 132 2.47 13.47 10.27
C ARG A 132 2.03 13.15 11.71
N HIS A 133 0.74 13.29 12.02
CA HIS A 133 0.21 12.95 13.34
C HIS A 133 0.33 11.46 13.70
N GLN A 134 0.33 10.57 12.70
CA GLN A 134 0.54 9.14 12.92
C GLN A 134 2.02 8.86 13.22
N GLN A 135 2.94 9.45 12.45
CA GLN A 135 4.38 9.37 12.70
C GLN A 135 4.75 9.92 14.08
N GLU A 136 4.23 11.09 14.47
CA GLU A 136 4.46 11.66 15.81
C GLU A 136 3.96 10.74 16.94
N ARG A 137 2.83 10.05 16.73
CA ARG A 137 2.31 9.08 17.71
C ARG A 137 3.22 7.86 17.83
N GLU A 138 3.70 7.33 16.71
CA GLU A 138 4.62 6.19 16.67
C GLU A 138 5.97 6.55 17.32
N GLU A 139 6.51 7.73 17.05
CA GLU A 139 7.74 8.23 17.66
C GLU A 139 7.60 8.41 19.18
N LYS A 140 6.48 9.01 19.64
CA LYS A 140 6.20 9.13 21.08
C LYS A 140 6.10 7.77 21.77
N GLN A 141 5.47 6.79 21.12
CA GLN A 141 5.40 5.42 21.66
C GLN A 141 6.78 4.76 21.73
N LYS A 142 7.61 4.89 20.68
CA LYS A 142 8.99 4.37 20.69
C LYS A 142 9.81 5.01 21.81
N ALA A 143 9.77 6.33 21.96
CA ALA A 143 10.48 7.05 23.02
C ALA A 143 10.00 6.67 24.44
N TYR A 144 8.72 6.31 24.60
CA TYR A 144 8.22 5.76 25.86
C TYR A 144 8.78 4.36 26.14
N GLN A 145 8.77 3.47 25.14
CA GLN A 145 9.30 2.12 25.27
C GLN A 145 10.80 2.11 25.57
N GLU A 146 11.58 3.00 24.95
CA GLU A 146 13.02 3.15 25.21
C GLU A 146 13.28 3.61 26.64
N ARG A 147 12.55 4.62 27.13
CA ARG A 147 12.66 5.08 28.53
C ARG A 147 12.32 3.97 29.52
N GLU A 148 11.29 3.17 29.24
CA GLU A 148 10.93 2.03 30.09
C GLU A 148 12.02 0.95 30.11
N ARG A 149 12.60 0.63 28.95
CA ARG A 149 13.73 -0.32 28.85
C ARG A 149 14.94 0.18 29.63
N GLU A 150 15.29 1.46 29.48
CA GLU A 150 16.42 2.06 30.17
C GLU A 150 16.19 2.06 31.69
N LYS A 151 15.02 2.48 32.17
CA LYS A 151 14.67 2.41 33.60
C LYS A 151 14.80 1.00 34.16
N LYS A 152 14.26 0.00 33.46
CA LYS A 152 14.37 -1.41 33.87
C LYS A 152 15.83 -1.85 33.96
N SER A 153 16.66 -1.50 32.98
CA SER A 153 18.10 -1.82 32.99
C SER A 153 18.83 -1.17 34.17
N ARG A 154 18.57 0.11 34.47
CA ARG A 154 19.17 0.83 35.60
C ARG A 154 18.76 0.22 36.94
N VAL A 155 17.49 -0.18 37.09
CA VAL A 155 16.99 -0.85 38.30
C VAL A 155 17.65 -2.22 38.47
N GLN A 156 17.77 -3.00 37.41
CA GLN A 156 18.46 -4.30 37.44
C GLN A 156 19.93 -4.14 37.82
N ALA A 157 20.64 -3.18 37.22
CA ALA A 157 22.02 -2.87 37.56
C ALA A 157 22.18 -2.43 39.03
N ARG A 158 21.24 -1.65 39.57
CA ARG A 158 21.25 -1.28 40.99
C ARG A 158 21.03 -2.50 41.90
N LYS A 159 20.09 -3.38 41.54
CA LYS A 159 19.82 -4.61 42.30
C LYS A 159 21.03 -5.54 42.30
N SER A 160 21.67 -5.76 41.14
CA SER A 160 22.86 -6.61 41.05
C SER A 160 24.04 -6.02 41.82
N ARG A 161 24.29 -4.70 41.72
CA ARG A 161 25.34 -4.02 42.49
C ARG A 161 25.09 -4.10 43.99
N ASN A 162 23.86 -3.87 44.43
CA ASN A 162 23.49 -3.99 45.85
C ASN A 162 23.66 -5.42 46.36
N ALA A 163 23.29 -6.43 45.56
CA ALA A 163 23.48 -7.84 45.92
C ALA A 163 24.97 -8.20 46.06
N LEU A 164 25.82 -7.73 45.14
CA LEU A 164 27.27 -7.91 45.23
C LEU A 164 27.85 -7.19 46.45
N PHE A 165 27.39 -5.97 46.73
CA PHE A 165 27.83 -5.21 47.91
C PHE A 165 27.41 -5.88 49.22
N ALA A 166 26.19 -6.41 49.30
CA ALA A 166 25.71 -7.15 50.46
C ALA A 166 26.52 -8.44 50.69
N LYS A 167 26.86 -9.18 49.63
CA LYS A 167 27.78 -10.33 49.70
C LYS A 167 29.17 -9.93 50.21
N ARG A 168 29.73 -8.82 49.72
CA ARG A 168 31.08 -8.34 50.10
C ARG A 168 31.14 -7.80 51.53
N THR A 169 30.13 -7.06 51.95
CA THR A 169 30.12 -6.36 53.25
C THR A 169 29.41 -7.15 54.35
N LYS A 170 28.77 -8.28 54.03
CA LYS A 170 27.93 -9.09 54.92
C LYS A 170 26.81 -8.28 55.60
N LYS A 171 26.52 -7.08 55.10
CA LYS A 171 25.52 -6.16 55.63
C LYS A 171 24.13 -6.72 55.34
N GLY A 172 23.34 -6.96 56.39
CA GLY A 172 22.00 -7.56 56.30
C GLY A 172 21.96 -9.08 56.43
N GLN A 173 23.10 -9.76 56.62
CA GLN A 173 23.11 -11.16 57.05
C GLN A 173 22.90 -11.27 58.57
N PRO A 174 22.21 -12.31 59.07
CA PRO A 174 22.06 -12.53 60.50
C PRO A 174 23.44 -12.71 61.14
N VAL A 175 23.68 -12.04 62.27
CA VAL A 175 24.97 -12.01 62.98
C VAL A 175 25.52 -13.41 63.25
N MET A 176 24.63 -14.38 63.48
CA MET A 176 25.00 -15.79 63.70
C MET A 176 25.60 -16.47 62.47
N ALA A 177 25.19 -16.10 61.24
CA ALA A 177 25.78 -16.66 60.02
C ALA A 177 27.25 -16.22 59.85
N SER A 178 27.55 -14.95 60.16
CA SER A 178 28.93 -14.43 60.17
C SER A 178 29.80 -15.12 61.22
N ARG A 179 29.26 -15.35 62.43
CA ARG A 179 29.97 -16.05 63.51
C ARG A 179 30.24 -17.52 63.16
N MET A 180 29.26 -18.21 62.59
CA MET A 180 29.38 -19.61 62.17
C MET A 180 30.38 -19.77 61.03
N GLU A 181 30.37 -18.88 60.03
CA GLU A 181 31.33 -18.89 58.92
C GLU A 181 32.76 -18.60 59.39
N SER A 182 32.95 -17.68 60.35
CA SER A 182 34.26 -17.43 60.97
C SER A 182 34.75 -18.62 61.80
N LEU A 183 33.86 -19.31 62.51
CA LEU A 183 34.17 -20.55 63.22
C LEU A 183 34.61 -21.67 62.27
N LEU A 184 33.86 -21.89 61.18
CA LEU A 184 34.20 -22.86 60.14
C LEU A 184 35.53 -22.53 59.44
N GLN A 185 35.84 -21.25 59.21
CA GLN A 185 37.14 -20.82 58.68
C GLN A 185 38.31 -21.07 59.64
N LYS A 186 38.08 -21.02 60.96
CA LYS A 186 39.10 -21.34 61.95
C LYS A 186 39.33 -22.84 62.06
N ILE A 187 38.27 -23.64 61.99
CA ILE A 187 38.33 -25.12 62.02
C ILE A 187 39.03 -25.66 60.76
N SER A 188 38.76 -25.09 59.58
CA SER A 188 39.38 -25.53 58.32
C SER A 188 40.83 -25.08 58.10
N ARG A 189 41.39 -24.25 59.00
CA ARG A 189 42.79 -23.80 58.97
C ARG A 189 43.68 -24.51 60.00
N GLN A 190 43.10 -25.40 60.81
CA GLN A 190 43.83 -26.42 61.57
C GLN A 190 43.96 -27.66 60.71
#